data_AF-A0A7C2FYK7-F1
#
_entry.id   AF-A0A7C2FYK7-F1
#
_cell.length_a   1.000
_cell.length_b   1.000
_cell.length_c   1.000
_cell.angle_alpha   90.00
_cell.angle_beta   90.00
_cell.angle_gamma   90.00
#
_symmetry.space_group_name_H-M   'P 1'
#
loop_
_entity.id
_entity.type
_entity.pdbx_description
1 polymer ?
#
loop_
_entity_poly.entity_id
_entity_poly.type
_entity_poly.pdbx_seq_one_letter_code
_entity_poly.pdbx_strand_id
1 'polypeptide(L)'
;MENTGVEVFEYYFSDYYRVVVFKEGDAFIASVDVYRKGWPFKDYEEKCVAEGEVCLLFKIILPDQLPGEPPLSTEKIMVEGIRVSGVEETISVKWFFKGKLEQEDVSRVFNASWSLIKCQPPLKDSFSINCEQ
;
A
#
# COMPACT_ATOMS: atom_id res chain seq x y z
N MET A 1 -27.15 5.97 -19.23
CA MET A 1 -25.96 5.19 -18.86
C MET A 1 -25.01 6.19 -18.25
N GLU A 2 -24.99 6.30 -16.92
CA GLU A 2 -24.05 7.19 -16.24
C GLU A 2 -22.64 6.67 -16.46
N ASN A 3 -21.81 7.54 -17.00
CA ASN A 3 -20.39 7.31 -17.13
C ASN A 3 -19.84 7.29 -15.70
N THR A 4 -19.71 6.12 -15.09
CA THR A 4 -19.00 5.95 -13.82
C THR A 4 -17.51 6.14 -14.12
N GLY A 5 -17.13 7.38 -14.38
CA GLY A 5 -15.76 7.76 -14.68
C GLY A 5 -14.92 7.52 -13.43
N VAL A 6 -13.84 6.75 -13.59
CA VAL A 6 -12.81 6.64 -12.56
C VAL A 6 -12.07 7.97 -12.52
N GLU A 7 -12.08 8.63 -11.36
CA GLU A 7 -11.25 9.81 -11.11
C GLU A 7 -9.92 9.36 -10.48
N VAL A 8 -8.81 9.93 -10.92
CA VAL A 8 -7.46 9.62 -10.42
C VAL A 8 -6.80 10.88 -9.88
N PHE A 9 -6.30 10.81 -8.66
CA PHE A 9 -5.57 11.89 -7.99
C PHE A 9 -4.20 11.41 -7.56
N GLU A 10 -3.17 12.22 -7.75
CA GLU A 10 -1.80 11.89 -7.37
C GLU A 10 -1.28 12.87 -6.33
N TYR A 11 -0.73 12.35 -5.23
CA TYR A 11 -0.17 13.13 -4.13
C TYR A 11 1.28 12.72 -3.93
N TYR A 12 2.20 13.65 -4.16
CA TYR A 12 3.64 13.41 -4.05
C TYR A 12 4.14 13.82 -2.67
N PHE A 13 4.78 12.88 -1.97
CA PHE A 13 5.43 13.11 -0.66
C PHE A 13 6.95 13.27 -0.82
N SER A 14 7.50 12.77 -1.92
CA SER A 14 8.85 13.07 -2.43
C SER A 14 8.88 12.95 -3.95
N ASP A 15 10.05 13.12 -4.56
CA ASP A 15 10.27 12.88 -5.99
C ASP A 15 10.03 11.42 -6.42
N TYR A 16 10.04 10.47 -5.46
CA TYR A 16 9.98 9.04 -5.74
C TYR A 16 8.80 8.32 -5.11
N TYR A 17 8.14 8.92 -4.11
CA TYR A 17 7.05 8.29 -3.38
C TYR A 17 5.78 9.11 -3.46
N ARG A 18 4.72 8.43 -3.89
CA ARG A 18 3.40 9.02 -4.12
C ARG A 18 2.29 8.15 -3.56
N VAL A 19 1.16 8.79 -3.33
CA VAL A 19 -0.13 8.13 -3.12
C VAL A 19 -0.99 8.41 -4.34
N VAL A 20 -1.43 7.36 -5.01
CA VAL A 20 -2.38 7.43 -6.12
C VAL A 20 -3.74 7.03 -5.60
N VAL A 21 -4.70 7.94 -5.68
CA VAL A 21 -6.08 7.73 -5.24
C VAL A 21 -6.96 7.52 -6.46
N PHE A 22 -7.62 6.37 -6.53
CA PHE A 22 -8.66 6.05 -7.49
C PHE A 22 -10.02 6.21 -6.83
N LYS A 23 -10.95 6.89 -7.49
CA LYS A 23 -12.33 7.04 -7.04
C LYS A 23 -13.27 6.47 -8.09
N GLU A 24 -14.15 5.58 -7.66
CA GLU A 24 -15.21 4.99 -8.47
C GLU A 24 -16.53 5.07 -7.69
N GLY A 25 -17.36 6.06 -8.03
CA GLY A 25 -18.54 6.39 -7.22
C GLY A 25 -18.15 6.85 -5.81
N ASP A 26 -18.64 6.13 -4.79
CA ASP A 26 -18.32 6.35 -3.37
C ASP A 26 -17.15 5.50 -2.85
N ALA A 27 -16.61 4.61 -3.69
CA ALA A 27 -15.49 3.76 -3.37
C ALA A 27 -14.18 4.45 -3.73
N PHE A 28 -13.21 4.33 -2.84
CA PHE A 28 -11.89 4.88 -3.04
C PHE A 28 -10.81 3.83 -2.77
N ILE A 29 -9.73 3.91 -3.55
CA ILE A 29 -8.53 3.10 -3.37
C ILE A 29 -7.35 4.06 -3.30
N ALA A 30 -6.65 4.11 -2.18
CA ALA A 30 -5.36 4.79 -2.09
C ALA A 30 -4.24 3.76 -2.22
N SER A 31 -3.51 3.82 -3.33
CA SER A 31 -2.31 3.02 -3.58
C SER A 31 -1.08 3.81 -3.17
N VAL A 32 -0.34 3.31 -2.19
CA VAL A 32 0.89 3.92 -1.71
C VAL A 32 2.07 3.11 -2.22
N ASP A 33 2.95 3.79 -2.96
CA ASP A 33 4.23 3.20 -3.36
C ASP A 33 5.12 3.10 -2.10
N VAL A 34 5.50 1.89 -1.76
CA VAL A 34 6.41 1.59 -0.65
C VAL A 34 7.56 0.73 -1.16
N TYR A 35 8.66 0.66 -0.42
CA TYR A 35 9.73 -0.28 -0.75
C TYR A 35 10.36 -0.84 0.52
N ARG A 36 10.38 -2.17 0.62
CA ARG A 36 11.12 -2.92 1.65
C ARG A 36 11.76 -4.14 1.02
N LYS A 37 13.05 -4.34 1.31
CA LYS A 37 13.71 -5.62 1.07
C LYS A 37 13.15 -6.66 2.05
N GLY A 38 12.72 -7.79 1.51
CA GLY A 38 12.06 -8.86 2.25
C GLY A 38 10.55 -8.66 2.42
N TRP A 39 9.88 -9.74 2.78
CA TRP A 39 8.45 -9.78 3.05
C TRP A 39 8.18 -9.99 4.55
N PRO A 40 7.52 -9.05 5.26
CA PRO A 40 7.40 -9.12 6.72
C PRO A 40 6.24 -10.00 7.22
N PHE A 41 5.44 -10.59 6.33
CA PHE A 41 4.24 -11.35 6.69
C PHE A 41 4.44 -12.86 6.56
N LYS A 42 3.84 -13.64 7.45
CA LYS A 42 3.92 -15.12 7.43
C LYS A 42 2.67 -15.78 6.84
N ASP A 43 1.52 -15.11 6.95
CA ASP A 43 0.20 -15.59 6.58
C ASP A 43 -0.34 -14.76 5.39
N TYR A 44 0.18 -15.09 4.20
CA TYR A 44 -0.10 -14.39 2.96
C TYR A 44 -0.42 -15.37 1.82
N GLU A 45 -1.06 -14.87 0.77
CA GLU A 45 -1.30 -15.61 -0.46
C GLU A 45 -0.17 -15.36 -1.46
N GLU A 46 0.26 -16.37 -2.19
CA GLU A 46 1.18 -16.22 -3.32
C GLU A 46 0.59 -16.76 -4.63
N LYS A 47 0.87 -16.06 -5.73
CA LYS A 47 0.54 -16.51 -7.09
C LYS A 47 1.80 -16.49 -7.94
N CYS A 48 2.22 -17.65 -8.38
CA CYS A 48 3.48 -17.82 -9.09
C CYS A 48 3.29 -18.14 -10.58
N VAL A 49 4.26 -17.71 -11.37
CA VAL A 49 4.45 -18.07 -12.77
C VAL A 49 5.90 -18.56 -12.97
N ALA A 50 6.24 -19.02 -14.17
CA ALA A 50 7.58 -19.53 -14.51
C ALA A 50 8.07 -20.57 -13.48
N GLU A 51 7.26 -21.60 -13.25
CA GLU A 51 7.59 -22.71 -12.33
C GLU A 51 7.95 -22.28 -10.89
N GLY A 52 7.49 -21.11 -10.45
CA GLY A 52 7.76 -20.58 -9.10
C GLY A 52 8.87 -19.54 -9.04
N GLU A 53 9.53 -19.23 -10.16
CA GLU A 53 10.61 -18.23 -10.21
C GLU A 53 10.12 -16.81 -9.94
N VAL A 54 8.89 -16.49 -10.35
CA VAL A 54 8.28 -15.17 -10.15
C VAL A 54 6.94 -15.33 -9.46
N CYS A 55 6.80 -14.75 -8.27
CA CYS A 55 5.56 -14.80 -7.51
C CYS A 55 5.11 -13.41 -7.09
N LEU A 56 3.81 -13.16 -7.18
CA LEU A 56 3.16 -12.04 -6.51
C LEU A 56 2.73 -12.48 -5.12
N LEU A 57 3.02 -11.67 -4.12
CA LEU A 57 2.70 -11.90 -2.71
C LEU A 57 1.60 -10.93 -2.30
N PHE A 58 0.56 -11.43 -1.62
CA PHE A 58 -0.59 -10.64 -1.20
C PHE A 58 -0.90 -10.89 0.26
N LYS A 59 -0.91 -9.82 1.06
CA LYS A 59 -1.43 -9.85 2.43
C LYS A 59 -2.67 -8.97 2.51
N ILE A 60 -3.81 -9.57 2.83
CA ILE A 60 -5.02 -8.83 3.20
C ILE A 60 -5.01 -8.60 4.70
N ILE A 61 -5.23 -7.35 5.11
CA ILE A 61 -5.37 -6.93 6.50
C ILE A 61 -6.73 -6.27 6.63
N LEU A 62 -7.54 -6.75 7.57
CA LEU A 62 -8.82 -6.15 7.90
C LEU A 62 -8.65 -5.06 8.99
N PRO A 63 -9.54 -4.07 9.06
CA PRO A 63 -9.43 -2.95 10.00
C PRO A 63 -9.29 -3.37 11.47
N ASP A 64 -9.97 -4.44 11.87
CA ASP A 64 -9.95 -5.01 13.23
C ASP A 64 -8.63 -5.72 13.58
N GLN A 65 -7.76 -5.96 12.60
CA GLN A 65 -6.43 -6.52 12.78
C GLN A 65 -5.34 -5.46 12.97
N LEU A 66 -5.68 -4.17 12.80
CA LEU A 66 -4.73 -3.08 13.01
C LEU A 66 -4.53 -2.82 14.51
N PRO A 67 -3.29 -2.50 14.94
CA PRO A 67 -3.00 -2.16 16.33
C PRO A 67 -3.59 -0.80 16.78
N GLY A 68 -4.27 -0.07 15.90
CA GLY A 68 -4.88 1.23 16.16
C GLY A 68 -6.04 1.52 15.23
N GLU A 69 -6.65 2.69 15.38
CA GLU A 69 -7.77 3.10 14.52
C GLU A 69 -7.30 3.27 13.07
N PRO A 70 -7.94 2.60 12.10
CA PRO A 70 -7.61 2.79 10.69
C PRO A 70 -7.78 4.28 10.32
N PRO A 71 -6.97 4.81 9.38
CA PRO A 71 -7.36 6.03 8.69
C PRO A 71 -8.72 5.77 8.02
N LEU A 72 -9.71 6.61 8.34
CA LEU A 72 -11.04 6.59 7.73
C LEU A 72 -11.83 5.29 7.95
N SER A 73 -13.01 5.22 7.32
CA SER A 73 -13.80 4.02 7.09
C SER A 73 -13.11 3.04 6.11
N THR A 74 -11.92 2.57 6.48
CA THR A 74 -11.20 1.50 5.78
C THR A 74 -12.00 0.21 5.82
N GLU A 75 -12.18 -0.42 4.67
CA GLU A 75 -12.84 -1.72 4.51
C GLU A 75 -11.82 -2.86 4.53
N LYS A 76 -10.67 -2.66 3.88
CA LYS A 76 -9.55 -3.61 3.86
C LYS A 76 -8.26 -2.91 3.41
N ILE A 77 -7.15 -3.56 3.68
CA ILE A 77 -5.83 -3.17 3.22
C ILE A 77 -5.22 -4.35 2.49
N MET A 78 -4.56 -4.11 1.38
CA MET A 78 -3.82 -5.11 0.64
C MET A 78 -2.37 -4.65 0.53
N VAL A 79 -1.46 -5.42 1.14
CA VAL A 79 -0.03 -5.25 0.94
C VAL A 79 0.39 -6.16 -0.20
N GLU A 80 1.14 -5.62 -1.14
CA GLU A 80 1.63 -6.34 -2.32
C GLU A 80 3.15 -6.43 -2.28
N GLY A 81 3.65 -7.61 -2.63
CA GLY A 81 5.07 -7.89 -2.78
C GLY A 81 5.34 -8.73 -4.01
N ILE A 82 6.62 -8.90 -4.31
CA ILE A 82 7.12 -9.75 -5.38
C ILE A 82 8.23 -10.64 -4.83
N ARG A 83 8.28 -11.89 -5.30
CA ARG A 83 9.41 -12.79 -5.12
C ARG A 83 9.98 -13.13 -6.50
N VAL A 84 11.25 -12.79 -6.75
CA VAL A 84 11.95 -13.16 -7.99
C VAL A 84 13.20 -13.96 -7.62
N SER A 85 13.29 -15.20 -8.09
CA SER A 85 14.43 -16.09 -7.84
C SER A 85 14.81 -16.19 -6.36
N GLY A 86 13.80 -16.22 -5.48
CA GLY A 86 13.97 -16.31 -4.02
C GLY A 86 14.24 -14.99 -3.30
N VAL A 87 14.38 -13.87 -4.02
CA VAL A 87 14.48 -12.53 -3.43
C VAL A 87 13.09 -11.93 -3.31
N GLU A 88 12.71 -11.54 -2.09
CA GLU A 88 11.41 -10.95 -1.79
C GLU A 88 11.52 -9.44 -1.62
N GLU A 89 10.53 -8.70 -2.11
CA GLU A 89 10.38 -7.26 -1.91
C GLU A 89 8.91 -6.90 -1.66
N THR A 90 8.67 -5.98 -0.74
CA THR A 90 7.35 -5.35 -0.55
C THR A 90 7.30 -4.06 -1.36
N ILE A 91 6.27 -3.89 -2.19
CA ILE A 91 6.24 -2.85 -3.24
C ILE A 91 5.04 -1.90 -3.18
N SER A 92 3.93 -2.31 -2.58
CA SER A 92 2.74 -1.44 -2.51
C SER A 92 1.88 -1.74 -1.29
N VAL A 93 1.17 -0.72 -0.83
CA VAL A 93 0.06 -0.87 0.11
C VAL A 93 -1.17 -0.17 -0.46
N LYS A 94 -2.26 -0.91 -0.60
CA LYS A 94 -3.54 -0.40 -1.09
C LYS A 94 -4.57 -0.38 0.02
N TRP A 95 -5.10 0.80 0.28
CA TRP A 95 -6.17 1.02 1.24
C TRP A 95 -7.49 1.16 0.49
N PHE A 96 -8.49 0.39 0.89
CA PHE A 96 -9.84 0.44 0.34
C PHE A 96 -10.74 1.08 1.39
N PHE A 97 -11.45 2.14 1.04
CA PHE A 97 -12.34 2.84 1.97
C PHE A 97 -13.53 3.44 1.24
N LYS A 98 -14.54 3.80 2.02
CA LYS A 98 -15.70 4.59 1.58
C LYS A 98 -15.61 6.00 2.11
N GLY A 99 -16.16 6.94 1.35
CA GLY A 99 -16.21 8.34 1.73
C GLY A 99 -15.03 9.17 1.21
N LYS A 100 -15.18 10.48 1.28
CA LYS A 100 -14.24 11.43 0.68
C LYS A 100 -12.92 11.45 1.45
N LEU A 101 -11.80 11.44 0.72
CA LEU A 101 -10.47 11.73 1.24
C LEU A 101 -10.21 13.24 1.28
N GLU A 102 -9.77 13.74 2.43
CA GLU A 102 -9.10 15.04 2.51
C GLU A 102 -7.57 14.87 2.46
N GLN A 103 -6.83 15.95 2.22
CA GLN A 103 -5.37 15.89 2.08
C GLN A 103 -4.66 15.35 3.34
N GLU A 104 -5.20 15.65 4.53
CA GLU A 104 -4.66 15.14 5.80
C GLU A 104 -4.78 13.61 5.89
N ASP A 105 -5.87 13.05 5.38
CA ASP A 105 -6.09 11.60 5.36
C ASP A 105 -5.09 10.89 4.45
N VAL A 106 -4.78 11.48 3.29
CA VAL A 106 -3.75 10.96 2.39
C VAL A 106 -2.39 10.87 3.09
N SER A 107 -2.05 11.86 3.91
CA SER A 107 -0.81 11.86 4.71
C SER A 107 -0.80 10.78 5.79
N ARG A 108 -1.96 10.54 6.44
CA ARG A 108 -2.13 9.46 7.41
C ARG A 108 -1.98 8.09 6.75
N VAL A 109 -2.62 7.90 5.58
CA VAL A 109 -2.52 6.69 4.77
C VAL A 109 -1.08 6.43 4.33
N PHE A 110 -0.36 7.46 3.89
CA PHE A 110 1.06 7.35 3.54
C PHE A 110 1.88 6.82 4.73
N ASN A 111 1.84 7.51 5.87
CA ASN A 111 2.60 7.11 7.06
C ASN A 111 2.21 5.71 7.57
N ALA A 112 0.91 5.40 7.60
CA ALA A 112 0.42 4.09 8.03
C ALA A 112 0.92 2.96 7.13
N SER A 113 1.02 3.20 5.81
CA SER A 113 1.52 2.21 4.83
C SER A 113 2.97 1.81 5.11
N TRP A 114 3.84 2.79 5.39
CA TRP A 114 5.23 2.53 5.76
C TRP A 114 5.33 1.78 7.08
N SER A 115 4.56 2.18 8.09
CA SER A 115 4.52 1.49 9.38
C SER A 115 4.03 0.04 9.27
N LEU A 116 3.06 -0.26 8.40
CA LEU A 116 2.57 -1.62 8.17
C LEU A 116 3.65 -2.58 7.68
N ILE A 117 4.56 -2.07 6.86
CA ILE A 117 5.71 -2.84 6.36
C ILE A 117 6.91 -2.71 7.30
N LYS A 118 6.71 -2.20 8.53
CA LYS A 118 7.74 -1.92 9.55
C LYS A 118 8.93 -1.11 9.01
N CYS A 119 8.62 -0.08 8.23
CA CYS A 119 9.60 0.87 7.72
C CYS A 119 9.16 2.30 8.05
N GLN A 120 10.11 3.21 8.03
CA GLN A 120 9.81 4.64 8.09
C GLN A 120 9.71 5.19 6.67
N PRO A 121 8.77 6.13 6.42
CA PRO A 121 8.78 6.86 5.16
C PRO A 121 10.14 7.58 5.02
N PRO A 122 10.72 7.57 3.82
CA PRO A 122 11.98 8.23 3.59
C PRO A 122 11.83 9.74 3.78
N LEU A 123 12.88 10.36 4.34
CA LEU A 123 12.99 11.81 4.37
C LEU A 123 13.05 12.34 2.94
N LYS A 124 12.54 13.55 2.73
CA LYS A 124 12.58 14.24 1.44
C LYS A 124 14.01 14.17 0.86
N ASP A 125 14.10 13.80 -0.42
CA ASP A 125 15.35 13.67 -1.19
C ASP A 125 16.30 12.53 -0.72
N SER A 126 15.79 11.56 0.06
CA SER A 126 16.57 10.39 0.48
C SER A 126 16.08 9.08 -0.14
N PHE A 127 17.06 8.23 -0.51
CA PHE A 127 16.84 6.83 -0.89
C PHE A 127 17.05 5.87 0.29
N SER A 128 17.47 6.36 1.45
CA SER A 128 17.69 5.52 2.62
C SER A 128 16.35 5.16 3.26
N ILE A 129 15.94 3.91 3.10
CA ILE A 129 14.77 3.37 3.78
C ILE A 129 15.25 2.68 5.05
N ASN A 130 14.71 3.09 6.19
CA ASN A 130 14.96 2.47 7.47
C ASN A 130 13.82 1.52 7.80
N CYS A 131 14.12 0.23 7.91
CA CYS A 131 13.15 -0.82 8.25
C CYS A 131 13.61 -1.57 9.48
N GLU A 132 12.66 -1.95 10.33
CA GLU A 132 12.90 -2.90 11.40
C GLU A 132 13.27 -4.28 10.81
N GLN A 133 14.28 -4.92 11.42
CA GLN A 133 14.75 -6.25 11.06
C GLN A 133 13.68 -7.31 11.34
#